data_AF-A0A517WK44-F1
#
_entry.id   AF-A0A517WK44-F1
#
_cell.length_a   1.000
_cell.length_b   1.000
_cell.length_c   1.000
_cell.angle_alpha   90.00
_cell.angle_beta   90.00
_cell.angle_gamma   90.00
#
_symmetry.space_group_name_H-M   'P 1'
#
loop_
_entity.id
_entity.type
_entity.pdbx_description
1 polymer ?
#
loop_
_entity_poly.entity_id
_entity_poly.type
_entity_poly.pdbx_seq_one_letter_code
_entity_poly.pdbx_strand_id
1 'polypeptide(L)'
;MQVKTLNLEKPQTLPLLIEPADQGSASLSDLIEYISRERNWLDQTLLEQGGVLLRGFTIQEIDEFQDVAQALIPELKPYVEGQSPRTKVTGNVYTSTEFPA
;
A
#
# COMPACT_ATOMS: atom_id res chain seq x y z
N MET A 1 -7.22 -13.39 8.69
CA MET A 1 -5.80 -13.27 9.10
C MET A 1 -5.63 -12.31 10.28
N GLN A 2 -4.72 -12.62 11.23
CA GLN A 2 -4.24 -11.70 12.29
C GLN A 2 -2.97 -10.96 11.83
N VAL A 3 -2.82 -9.70 12.26
CA VAL A 3 -1.65 -8.87 11.95
C VAL A 3 -0.98 -8.34 13.22
N LYS A 4 0.30 -7.98 13.09
CA LYS A 4 1.10 -7.31 14.10
C LYS A 4 1.44 -5.91 13.62
N THR A 5 1.49 -4.97 14.56
CA THR A 5 1.74 -3.55 14.28
C THR A 5 2.93 -3.03 15.08
N LEU A 6 3.84 -2.26 14.46
CA LEU A 6 5.00 -1.66 15.15
C LEU A 6 5.50 -0.38 14.46
N ASN A 7 6.23 0.48 15.18
CA ASN A 7 6.91 1.65 14.59
C ASN A 7 8.26 1.25 13.99
N LEU A 8 8.58 1.73 12.79
CA LEU A 8 9.76 1.32 12.04
C LEU A 8 11.10 1.73 12.71
N GLU A 9 11.18 2.93 13.28
CA GLU A 9 12.38 3.47 13.94
C GLU A 9 12.05 4.18 15.27
N LYS A 10 12.86 4.02 16.32
CA LYS A 10 12.77 4.89 17.52
C LYS A 10 13.67 6.10 17.29
N PRO A 11 13.20 7.37 17.30
CA PRO A 11 12.02 7.92 17.98
C PRO A 11 10.83 8.31 17.07
N GLN A 12 10.78 7.87 15.81
CA GLN A 12 9.76 8.29 14.85
C GLN A 12 8.52 7.38 14.90
N THR A 13 7.34 7.97 15.00
CA THR A 13 6.03 7.27 14.98
C THR A 13 5.62 6.83 13.57
N LEU A 14 6.54 6.90 12.60
CA LEU A 14 6.25 6.90 11.18
C LEU A 14 7.31 6.11 10.39
N PRO A 15 6.91 5.24 9.46
CA PRO A 15 5.55 4.73 9.26
C PRO A 15 5.17 3.70 10.33
N LEU A 16 3.87 3.50 10.51
CA LEU A 16 3.36 2.33 11.21
C LEU A 16 3.49 1.09 10.31
N LEU A 17 4.24 0.09 10.74
CA LEU A 17 4.42 -1.17 10.05
C LEU A 17 3.33 -2.16 10.45
N ILE A 18 2.66 -2.76 9.47
CA ILE A 18 1.69 -3.85 9.62
C ILE A 18 2.25 -5.09 8.91
N GLU A 19 2.35 -6.19 9.63
CA GLU A 19 2.87 -7.48 9.15
C GLU A 19 1.93 -8.63 9.55
N PRO A 20 1.85 -9.74 8.80
CA PRO A 20 1.17 -10.96 9.27
C PRO A 20 1.72 -11.42 10.62
N ALA A 21 0.85 -11.88 11.51
CA ALA A 21 1.26 -12.34 12.85
C ALA A 21 1.94 -13.71 12.85
N ASP A 22 1.64 -14.56 11.85
CA ASP A 22 2.21 -15.89 11.70
C ASP A 22 3.59 -15.83 10.99
N GLN A 23 4.48 -16.79 11.26
CA GLN A 23 5.87 -16.82 10.71
C GLN A 23 5.97 -17.12 9.19
N GLY A 24 4.99 -16.69 8.39
CA GLY A 24 4.94 -16.87 6.94
C GLY A 24 4.49 -15.61 6.21
N SER A 25 4.67 -15.60 4.89
CA SER A 25 4.10 -14.55 4.03
C SER A 25 2.60 -14.78 3.86
N ALA A 26 1.79 -13.72 3.96
CA ALA A 26 0.36 -13.78 3.70
C ALA A 26 0.04 -13.55 2.22
N SER A 27 -1.08 -14.07 1.73
CA SER A 27 -1.48 -13.95 0.33
C SER A 27 -2.03 -12.55 0.01
N LEU A 28 -2.15 -12.24 -1.29
CA LEU A 28 -2.88 -11.07 -1.78
C LEU A 28 -4.32 -11.03 -1.24
N SER A 29 -5.02 -12.17 -1.26
CA SER A 29 -6.40 -12.26 -0.75
C SER A 29 -6.49 -11.94 0.74
N ASP A 30 -5.52 -12.38 1.55
CA ASP A 30 -5.48 -12.05 2.98
C ASP A 30 -5.31 -10.54 3.20
N LEU A 31 -4.49 -9.89 2.38
CA LEU A 31 -4.26 -8.45 2.43
C LEU A 31 -5.52 -7.67 2.04
N ILE A 32 -6.18 -8.03 0.94
CA ILE A 32 -7.41 -7.36 0.48
C ILE A 32 -8.54 -7.56 1.50
N GLU A 33 -8.70 -8.77 2.04
CA GLU A 33 -9.68 -9.03 3.10
C GLU A 33 -9.39 -8.18 4.34
N TYR A 34 -8.11 -8.09 4.75
CA TYR A 34 -7.69 -7.26 5.87
C TYR A 34 -7.99 -5.78 5.64
N ILE A 35 -7.66 -5.23 4.46
CA ILE A 35 -7.95 -3.83 4.10
C ILE A 35 -9.45 -3.55 4.14
N SER A 36 -10.26 -4.46 3.60
CA SER A 36 -11.72 -4.34 3.59
C SER A 36 -12.31 -4.36 5.00
N ARG A 37 -11.85 -5.31 5.84
CA ARG A 37 -12.33 -5.47 7.22
C ARG A 37 -11.92 -4.31 8.12
N GLU A 38 -10.68 -3.85 8.04
CA GLU A 38 -10.11 -2.83 8.92
C GLU A 38 -10.12 -1.41 8.33
N ARG A 39 -10.92 -1.17 7.29
CA ARG A 39 -10.97 0.09 6.52
C ARG A 39 -10.93 1.34 7.40
N ASN A 40 -11.88 1.44 8.34
CA ASN A 40 -12.01 2.59 9.22
C ASN A 40 -10.77 2.79 10.11
N TRP A 41 -10.21 1.68 10.60
CA TRP A 41 -9.02 1.72 11.44
C TRP A 41 -7.79 2.14 10.64
N LEU A 42 -7.62 1.63 9.41
CA LEU A 42 -6.54 2.03 8.50
C LEU A 42 -6.63 3.53 8.16
N ASP A 43 -7.82 4.04 7.90
CA ASP A 43 -8.03 5.46 7.59
C ASP A 43 -7.68 6.36 8.78
N GLN A 44 -8.16 6.02 9.99
CA GLN A 44 -7.80 6.77 11.22
C GLN A 44 -6.31 6.69 11.50
N THR A 45 -5.73 5.49 11.37
CA THR A 45 -4.31 5.25 11.59
C THR A 45 -3.45 6.05 10.62
N LEU A 46 -3.83 6.10 9.34
CA LEU A 46 -3.11 6.89 8.35
C LEU A 46 -3.19 8.40 8.67
N LEU A 47 -4.33 8.89 9.18
CA LEU A 47 -4.49 10.28 9.60
C LEU A 47 -3.65 10.63 10.84
N GLU A 48 -3.56 9.72 11.81
CA GLU A 48 -2.84 9.94 13.07
C GLU A 48 -1.33 9.75 12.91
N GLN A 49 -0.93 8.69 12.21
CA GLN A 49 0.47 8.35 12.04
C GLN A 49 1.06 9.11 10.86
N GLY A 50 0.34 9.31 9.75
CA GLY A 50 0.84 10.00 8.54
C GLY A 50 1.47 9.06 7.51
N GLY A 51 1.54 7.75 7.81
CA GLY A 51 2.15 6.75 6.94
C GLY A 51 1.99 5.35 7.50
N VAL A 52 1.62 4.41 6.63
CA VAL A 52 1.45 2.99 6.95
C VAL A 52 2.24 2.16 5.95
N LEU A 53 3.00 1.20 6.44
CA LEU A 53 3.74 0.23 5.64
C LEU A 53 3.13 -1.16 5.82
N LEU A 54 2.58 -1.72 4.75
CA LEU A 54 2.09 -3.10 4.69
C LEU A 54 3.25 -3.99 4.20
N ARG A 55 3.75 -4.91 5.04
CA ARG A 55 4.91 -5.76 4.73
C ARG A 55 4.64 -7.23 5.05
N GLY A 56 5.32 -8.14 4.35
CA GLY A 56 5.14 -9.59 4.56
C GLY A 56 3.95 -10.16 3.80
N PHE A 57 3.49 -9.45 2.78
CA PHE A 57 2.43 -9.88 1.87
C PHE A 57 3.04 -10.25 0.51
N THR A 58 2.64 -11.38 -0.04
CA THR A 58 3.09 -11.84 -1.36
C THR A 58 2.34 -11.07 -2.45
N ILE A 59 3.05 -10.20 -3.16
CA ILE A 59 2.61 -9.48 -4.36
C ILE A 59 3.70 -9.67 -5.41
N GLN A 60 3.38 -10.36 -6.50
CA GLN A 60 4.32 -10.79 -7.54
C GLN A 60 4.08 -10.09 -8.87
N GLU A 61 2.84 -9.72 -9.17
CA GLU A 61 2.45 -9.13 -10.45
C GLU A 61 2.01 -7.66 -10.32
N ILE A 62 2.12 -6.91 -11.42
CA ILE A 62 1.78 -5.48 -11.44
C ILE A 62 0.26 -5.28 -11.24
N ASP A 63 -0.56 -6.18 -11.77
CA ASP A 63 -2.02 -6.13 -11.60
C ASP A 63 -2.42 -6.39 -10.14
N GLU A 64 -1.69 -7.24 -9.41
CA GLU A 64 -1.91 -7.47 -7.97
C GLU A 64 -1.59 -6.22 -7.14
N PHE A 65 -0.54 -5.47 -7.52
CA PHE A 65 -0.27 -4.16 -6.91
C PHE A 65 -1.42 -3.18 -7.13
N GLN A 66 -2.01 -3.17 -8.33
CA GLN A 66 -3.20 -2.37 -8.59
C GLN A 66 -4.40 -2.81 -7.74
N ASP A 67 -4.62 -4.11 -7.58
CA ASP A 67 -5.72 -4.64 -6.76
C ASP A 67 -5.60 -4.17 -5.30
N VAL A 68 -4.38 -4.17 -4.74
CA VAL A 68 -4.12 -3.60 -3.41
C VAL A 68 -4.40 -2.10 -3.37
N ALA A 69 -3.94 -1.35 -4.37
CA ALA A 69 -4.18 0.09 -4.45
C ALA A 69 -5.68 0.41 -4.53
N GLN A 70 -6.44 -0.40 -5.29
CA GLN A 70 -7.88 -0.27 -5.49
C GLN A 70 -8.68 -0.65 -4.23
N ALA A 71 -8.19 -1.60 -3.44
CA ALA A 71 -8.74 -1.92 -2.13
C ALA A 71 -8.54 -0.77 -1.11
N LEU A 72 -7.37 -0.10 -1.16
CA LEU A 72 -7.06 1.06 -0.32
C LEU A 72 -7.74 2.35 -0.80
N ILE A 73 -7.96 2.50 -2.09
CA ILE A 73 -8.53 3.70 -2.72
C ILE A 73 -9.61 3.27 -3.71
N PRO A 74 -10.90 3.29 -3.31
CA PRO A 74 -12.00 2.80 -4.14
C PRO A 74 -12.14 3.50 -5.50
N GLU A 75 -11.60 4.72 -5.64
CA GLU A 75 -11.58 5.44 -6.91
C GLU A 75 -10.15 5.90 -7.22
N LEU A 76 -9.42 5.07 -7.97
CA LEU A 76 -8.09 5.42 -8.47
C LEU A 76 -8.24 6.49 -9.57
N LYS A 77 -7.64 7.66 -9.34
CA LYS A 77 -7.66 8.75 -10.31
C LYS A 77 -6.59 8.53 -11.38
N PRO A 78 -6.96 8.55 -12.68
CA PRO A 78 -5.98 8.46 -13.74
C PRO A 78 -5.05 9.68 -13.70
N TYR A 79 -3.80 9.48 -14.10
CA TYR A 79 -2.87 10.59 -14.27
C TYR A 79 -3.22 11.33 -15.58
N VAL A 80 -3.99 12.41 -15.46
CA VAL A 80 -4.39 13.31 -16.54
C VAL A 80 -3.66 14.64 -16.31
N GLU A 81 -2.99 15.19 -17.32
CA GLU A 81 -2.31 16.52 -17.31
C GLU A 81 -0.88 16.60 -16.74
N GLY A 82 -0.08 15.54 -16.89
CA GLY A 82 1.23 15.39 -16.28
C GLY A 82 2.25 16.53 -16.46
N GLN A 83 2.54 17.25 -15.37
CA GLN A 83 3.68 18.16 -15.26
C GLN A 83 5.03 17.42 -15.13
N SER A 84 5.03 16.09 -15.07
CA SER A 84 6.24 15.27 -14.99
C SER A 84 6.09 14.02 -15.85
N PRO A 85 7.10 13.68 -16.68
CA PRO A 85 7.06 12.48 -17.52
C PRO A 85 7.03 11.23 -16.66
N ARG A 86 6.00 10.39 -16.83
CA ARG A 86 5.84 9.09 -16.16
C ARG A 86 5.42 8.05 -17.19
N THR A 87 5.95 6.83 -17.09
CA THR A 87 5.54 5.73 -17.95
C THR A 87 4.34 5.02 -17.33
N LYS A 88 3.25 4.87 -18.10
CA LYS A 88 2.11 4.06 -17.70
C LYS A 88 2.47 2.58 -17.85
N VAL A 89 2.37 1.81 -16.76
CA VAL A 89 2.71 0.38 -16.76
C VAL A 89 1.47 -0.47 -17.05
N THR A 90 0.41 -0.33 -16.24
CA THR A 90 -0.90 -0.98 -16.43
C THR A 90 -1.98 -0.12 -15.74
N GLY A 91 -3.24 -0.20 -16.16
CA GLY A 91 -4.39 0.46 -15.49
C GLY A 91 -4.14 1.88 -14.94
N ASN A 92 -3.98 2.02 -13.62
CA ASN A 92 -3.63 3.26 -12.90
C ASN A 92 -2.26 3.16 -12.17
N VAL A 93 -1.37 2.29 -12.64
CA VAL A 93 0.00 2.09 -12.16
C VAL A 93 0.98 2.76 -13.12
N TYR A 94 1.88 3.56 -12.56
CA TYR A 94 2.83 4.38 -13.29
C TYR A 94 4.22 4.31 -12.65
N THR A 95 5.28 4.48 -13.44
CA THR A 95 6.63 4.71 -12.90
C THR A 95 6.75 6.11 -12.29
N SER A 96 7.80 6.33 -11.48
CA SER A 96 8.16 7.66 -11.00
C SER A 96 8.62 8.56 -12.15
N THR A 97 8.81 9.86 -11.87
CA THR A 97 9.28 10.82 -12.87
C THR A 97 10.64 10.40 -13.42
N GLU A 98 10.74 10.28 -14.74
CA GLU A 98 11.99 10.01 -15.43
C GLU A 98 12.68 11.34 -15.79
N PHE A 99 13.82 11.64 -15.16
CA PHE A 99 14.72 12.70 -15.62
C PHE A 99 15.93 12.05 -16.31
N PRO A 100 16.41 12.60 -17.44
CA PRO A 100 17.68 12.16 -18.01
C PRO A 100 18.80 12.38 -16.99
N ALA A 101 19.71 11.41 -16.89
CA ALA A 101 20.94 11.52 -16.09
C ALA A 101 21.94 12.51 -16.69
#